data_AF-A0AAX1RX23-F1
#
_entry.id   AF-A0AAX1RX23-F1
#
_cell.length_a   1.000
_cell.length_b   1.000
_cell.length_c   1.000
_cell.angle_alpha   90.00
_cell.angle_beta   90.00
_cell.angle_gamma   90.00
#
_symmetry.space_group_name_H-M   'P 1'
#
loop_
_entity.id
_entity.type
_entity.pdbx_description
1 polymer ?
#
loop_
_entity_poly.entity_id
_entity_poly.type
_entity_poly.pdbx_seq_one_letter_code
_entity_poly.pdbx_strand_id
1 'polypeptide(L)'
;MKTEEANHVHDHQTHQQYGPTIEDKNMATLIYVTSFFTSLIAPIIIWLLKRDESPFIDITGKNYLNFYISYFIWVSISSVLIFALVGIITTPILLILSIVFHIIGLVKAYKGEVYLPPLSIRFFR
;
A
#
# COMPACT_ATOMS: atom_id res chain seq x y z
N MET A 1 2.59 -38.53 -19.90
CA MET A 1 1.33 -37.75 -19.90
C MET A 1 0.85 -37.37 -18.49
N LYS A 2 0.86 -38.26 -17.49
CA LYS A 2 0.52 -37.91 -16.08
C LYS A 2 1.62 -37.13 -15.31
N THR A 3 2.77 -36.93 -15.93
CA THR A 3 3.96 -36.28 -15.34
C THR A 3 4.05 -34.79 -15.66
N GLU A 4 3.37 -34.29 -16.70
CA GLU A 4 3.34 -32.86 -17.04
C GLU A 4 2.28 -32.10 -16.21
N GLU A 5 1.15 -32.73 -15.90
CA GLU A 5 0.13 -32.14 -15.01
C GLU A 5 0.64 -31.97 -13.58
N ALA A 6 1.51 -32.87 -13.09
CA ALA A 6 2.15 -32.72 -11.79
C ALA A 6 3.16 -31.56 -11.75
N ASN A 7 3.82 -31.26 -12.87
CA ASN A 7 4.73 -30.11 -12.99
C ASN A 7 3.98 -28.78 -13.15
N HIS A 8 2.86 -28.75 -13.88
CA HIS A 8 2.03 -27.55 -13.99
C HIS A 8 1.33 -27.18 -12.68
N VAL A 9 0.93 -28.17 -11.88
CA VAL A 9 0.36 -27.90 -10.54
C VAL A 9 1.43 -27.49 -9.54
N HIS A 10 2.68 -27.97 -9.67
CA HIS A 10 3.80 -27.51 -8.85
C HIS A 10 4.26 -26.09 -9.20
N ASP A 11 4.24 -25.70 -10.48
CA ASP A 11 4.65 -24.36 -10.96
C ASP A 11 3.68 -23.26 -10.50
N HIS A 12 2.40 -23.59 -10.32
CA HIS A 12 1.42 -22.66 -9.75
C HIS A 12 1.40 -22.64 -8.20
N GLN A 13 2.08 -23.58 -7.53
CA GLN A 13 2.13 -23.67 -6.07
C GLN A 13 3.45 -23.18 -5.45
N THR A 14 4.50 -22.97 -6.25
CA THR A 14 5.79 -22.44 -5.80
C THR A 14 5.74 -20.96 -5.36
N HIS A 15 4.77 -20.17 -5.80
CA HIS A 15 4.70 -18.73 -5.50
C HIS A 15 3.99 -18.36 -4.17
N GLN A 16 3.49 -19.32 -3.39
CA GLN A 16 2.68 -19.04 -2.19
C GLN A 16 3.35 -19.44 -0.86
N GLN A 17 4.60 -19.92 -0.84
CA GLN A 17 5.22 -20.45 0.38
C GLN A 17 6.64 -19.92 0.72
N TYR A 18 7.15 -18.93 -0.01
CA TYR A 18 8.36 -18.19 0.38
C TYR A 18 7.93 -16.79 0.82
N GLY A 19 8.29 -16.37 2.03
CA GLY A 19 8.06 -14.99 2.47
C GLY A 19 8.68 -13.98 1.50
N PRO A 20 8.27 -12.70 1.52
CA PRO A 20 8.75 -11.71 0.55
C PRO A 20 10.28 -11.67 0.54
N THR A 21 10.85 -11.65 -0.67
CA THR A 21 12.30 -11.59 -0.86
C THR A 21 12.86 -10.27 -0.33
N ILE A 22 14.18 -10.16 -0.15
CA ILE A 22 14.80 -8.88 0.25
C ILE A 22 14.51 -7.81 -0.81
N GLU A 23 14.52 -8.18 -2.09
CA GLU A 23 14.15 -7.28 -3.18
C GLU A 23 12.71 -6.81 -3.04
N ASP A 24 11.77 -7.72 -2.78
CA ASP A 24 10.36 -7.38 -2.60
C ASP A 24 10.14 -6.39 -1.45
N LYS A 25 10.81 -6.62 -0.33
CA LYS A 25 10.77 -5.72 0.83
C LYS A 25 11.34 -4.36 0.50
N ASN A 26 12.47 -4.31 -0.22
CA ASN A 26 13.08 -3.05 -0.64
C ASN A 26 12.17 -2.25 -1.57
N MET A 27 11.51 -2.91 -2.51
CA MET A 27 10.59 -2.26 -3.45
C MET A 27 9.29 -1.82 -2.78
N ALA A 28 8.73 -2.65 -1.92
CA ALA A 28 7.61 -2.26 -1.07
C ALA A 28 7.95 -1.07 -0.16
N THR A 29 9.18 -1.02 0.38
CA THR A 29 9.67 0.12 1.17
C THR A 29 9.81 1.36 0.30
N LEU A 30 10.32 1.23 -0.93
CA LEU A 30 10.45 2.34 -1.89
C LEU A 30 9.10 2.97 -2.24
N ILE A 31 8.00 2.19 -2.29
CA ILE A 31 6.65 2.75 -2.44
C ILE A 31 6.41 3.80 -1.36
N TYR A 32 6.61 3.47 -0.08
CA TYR A 32 6.38 4.42 1.03
C TYR A 32 7.40 5.57 1.08
N VAL A 33 8.69 5.32 0.78
CA VAL A 33 9.72 6.38 0.77
C VAL A 33 9.45 7.40 -0.33
N THR A 34 9.21 6.93 -1.56
CA THR A 34 8.99 7.82 -2.70
C THR A 34 7.65 8.55 -2.63
N SER A 35 6.68 8.00 -1.89
CA SER A 35 5.42 8.68 -1.56
C SER A 35 5.64 10.01 -0.84
N PHE A 36 6.68 10.12 -0.02
CA PHE A 36 6.94 11.34 0.75
C PHE A 36 7.31 12.53 -0.15
N PHE A 37 7.95 12.27 -1.29
CA PHE A 37 8.43 13.30 -2.21
C PHE A 37 7.52 13.51 -3.41
N THR A 38 6.93 12.43 -3.93
CA THR A 38 6.16 12.45 -5.17
C THR A 38 4.66 12.28 -4.96
N SER A 39 4.25 12.11 -3.70
CA SER A 39 2.89 11.87 -3.22
C SER A 39 2.21 10.60 -3.72
N LEU A 40 2.23 10.32 -5.03
CA LEU A 40 1.50 9.22 -5.65
C LEU A 40 2.18 8.64 -6.90
N ILE A 41 2.86 9.49 -7.68
CA ILE A 41 3.36 9.13 -9.03
C ILE A 41 4.43 8.03 -8.97
N ALA A 42 5.53 8.23 -8.23
CA ALA A 42 6.57 7.21 -8.14
C ALA A 42 6.10 5.91 -7.44
N PRO A 43 5.33 5.97 -6.33
CA PRO A 43 4.72 4.79 -5.72
C PRO A 43 3.92 3.93 -6.70
N ILE A 44 3.09 4.57 -7.55
CA ILE A 44 2.29 3.87 -8.56
C ILE A 44 3.19 3.25 -9.63
N ILE A 45 4.19 3.99 -10.13
CA ILE A 45 5.11 3.46 -11.14
C ILE A 45 5.84 2.22 -10.59
N ILE A 46 6.37 2.31 -9.38
CA ILE A 46 7.06 1.18 -8.72
C ILE A 46 6.12 -0.01 -8.56
N TRP A 47 4.89 0.23 -8.09
CA TRP A 47 3.89 -0.82 -7.94
C TRP A 47 3.53 -1.47 -9.28
N LEU A 48 3.25 -0.69 -10.33
CA LEU A 48 2.90 -1.22 -11.66
C LEU A 48 4.01 -2.09 -12.26
N LEU A 49 5.28 -1.71 -12.06
CA LEU A 49 6.41 -2.46 -12.61
C LEU A 49 6.61 -3.82 -11.93
N LYS A 50 6.22 -3.97 -10.66
CA LYS A 50 6.59 -5.12 -9.83
C LYS A 50 5.42 -5.92 -9.30
N ARG A 51 4.18 -5.47 -9.53
CA ARG A 51 2.98 -6.15 -9.06
C ARG A 51 2.81 -7.56 -9.61
N ASP A 52 3.25 -7.82 -10.84
CA ASP A 52 3.12 -9.13 -11.47
C ASP A 52 4.23 -10.10 -11.02
N GLU A 53 5.30 -9.58 -10.42
CA GLU A 53 6.45 -10.36 -9.95
C GLU A 53 6.28 -10.87 -8.51
N SER A 54 5.65 -10.08 -7.63
CA SER A 54 5.50 -10.42 -6.22
C SER A 54 4.10 -10.13 -5.68
N PRO A 55 3.37 -11.15 -5.17
CA PRO A 55 2.08 -10.95 -4.50
C PRO A 55 2.17 -9.97 -3.32
N PHE A 56 3.31 -9.93 -2.62
CA PHE A 56 3.53 -9.01 -1.51
C PHE A 56 3.56 -7.55 -2.00
N ILE A 57 4.22 -7.28 -3.12
CA ILE A 57 4.25 -5.95 -3.72
C ILE A 57 2.86 -5.57 -4.24
N ASP A 58 2.14 -6.49 -4.90
CA ASP A 58 0.78 -6.21 -5.37
C ASP A 58 -0.15 -5.81 -4.22
N ILE A 59 -0.17 -6.59 -3.13
CA ILE A 59 -0.98 -6.30 -1.94
C ILE A 59 -0.53 -4.99 -1.28
N THR A 60 0.79 -4.75 -1.17
CA THR A 60 1.32 -3.54 -0.55
C THR A 60 0.92 -2.29 -1.33
N GLY A 61 1.08 -2.29 -2.65
CA GLY A 61 0.68 -1.15 -3.47
C GLY A 61 -0.83 -0.93 -3.52
N LYS A 62 -1.64 -2.00 -3.53
CA LYS A 62 -3.10 -1.90 -3.38
C LYS A 62 -3.49 -1.28 -2.04
N ASN A 63 -2.87 -1.70 -0.94
CA ASN A 63 -3.13 -1.14 0.38
C ASN A 63 -2.72 0.33 0.46
N TYR A 64 -1.58 0.68 -0.13
CA TYR A 64 -1.12 2.06 -0.24
C TYR A 64 -2.10 2.93 -1.04
N LEU A 65 -2.59 2.44 -2.19
CA LEU A 65 -3.60 3.15 -2.99
C LEU A 65 -4.93 3.31 -2.24
N ASN A 66 -5.40 2.24 -1.60
CA ASN A 66 -6.59 2.28 -0.75
C ASN A 66 -6.46 3.36 0.32
N PHE A 67 -5.30 3.44 0.99
CA PHE A 67 -5.03 4.47 1.98
C PHE A 67 -4.99 5.88 1.36
N TYR A 68 -4.26 6.08 0.27
CA TYR A 68 -4.11 7.39 -0.37
C TYR A 68 -5.45 7.96 -0.84
N ILE A 69 -6.27 7.13 -1.51
CA ILE A 69 -7.60 7.51 -1.97
C ILE A 69 -8.50 7.83 -0.77
N SER A 70 -8.45 7.01 0.29
CA SER A 70 -9.23 7.27 1.50
C SER A 70 -8.84 8.56 2.18
N TYR A 71 -7.53 8.81 2.32
CA TYR A 71 -7.01 10.05 2.88
C TYR A 71 -7.47 11.27 2.07
N PHE A 72 -7.41 11.19 0.74
CA PHE A 72 -7.89 12.24 -0.15
C PHE A 72 -9.39 12.53 0.06
N ILE A 73 -10.21 11.50 0.23
CA ILE A 73 -11.65 11.64 0.54
C ILE A 73 -11.83 12.32 1.90
N TRP A 74 -11.12 11.87 2.95
CA TRP A 74 -11.24 12.45 4.28
C TRP A 74 -10.84 13.93 4.32
N VAL A 75 -9.74 14.30 3.65
CA VAL A 75 -9.31 15.71 3.54
C VAL A 75 -10.31 16.53 2.73
N SER A 76 -10.87 15.98 1.66
CA SER A 76 -11.90 16.67 0.85
C SER A 76 -13.15 16.98 1.68
N ILE A 77 -13.63 16.01 2.46
CA ILE A 77 -14.75 16.20 3.39
C ILE A 77 -14.39 17.23 4.46
N SER A 78 -13.21 17.13 5.07
CA SER A 78 -12.75 18.09 6.08
C SER A 78 -12.64 19.51 5.53
N SER A 79 -12.22 19.68 4.27
CA SER A 79 -12.13 20.99 3.61
C SER A 79 -13.49 21.66 3.49
N VAL A 80 -14.54 20.92 3.11
CA VAL A 80 -15.92 21.44 3.10
C VAL A 80 -16.40 21.78 4.53
N LEU A 81 -16.01 20.97 5.52
CA LEU A 81 -16.33 21.23 6.93
C LEU A 81 -15.61 22.44 7.54
N ILE A 82 -14.62 23.04 6.86
CA ILE A 82 -13.97 24.27 7.33
C ILE A 82 -14.99 25.41 7.43
N PHE A 83 -15.97 25.47 6.50
CA PHE A 83 -17.05 26.47 6.57
C PHE A 83 -17.93 26.32 7.82
N ALA A 84 -17.94 25.14 8.44
CA ALA A 84 -18.63 24.86 9.69
C ALA A 84 -17.74 25.00 10.93
N LEU A 85 -16.53 25.58 10.82
CA LEU A 85 -15.47 25.71 11.85
C LEU A 85 -14.89 24.37 12.37
N VAL A 86 -15.61 23.25 12.24
CA VAL A 86 -15.15 21.91 12.63
C VAL A 86 -13.94 21.46 11.81
N GLY A 87 -13.91 21.79 10.51
CA GLY A 87 -12.82 21.38 9.62
C GLY A 87 -11.45 21.92 10.03
N ILE A 88 -11.38 23.04 10.75
CA ILE A 88 -10.12 23.62 11.25
C ILE A 88 -9.45 22.70 12.28
N ILE A 89 -10.24 21.97 13.08
CA ILE A 89 -9.73 21.02 14.09
C ILE A 89 -9.48 19.65 13.44
N THR A 90 -10.36 19.19 12.56
CA THR A 90 -10.23 17.85 11.95
C THR A 90 -9.05 17.76 10.96
N THR A 91 -8.76 18.82 10.20
CA THR A 91 -7.67 18.83 9.21
C THR A 91 -6.28 18.55 9.82
N PRO A 92 -5.82 19.25 10.89
CA PRO A 92 -4.53 18.95 11.50
C PRO A 92 -4.47 17.55 12.13
N ILE A 93 -5.59 17.04 12.65
CA ILE A 93 -5.67 15.65 13.17
C ILE A 93 -5.43 14.65 12.03
N LEU A 94 -6.10 14.83 10.89
CA LEU A 94 -5.91 13.99 9.70
C LEU A 94 -4.47 14.07 9.16
N LEU A 95 -3.87 15.26 9.18
CA LEU A 95 -2.47 15.45 8.79
C LEU A 95 -1.53 14.61 9.67
N ILE A 96 -1.66 14.69 11.00
CA ILE A 96 -0.84 13.92 11.94
C ILE A 96 -1.04 12.41 11.73
N LEU A 97 -2.29 11.95 11.64
CA LEU A 97 -2.61 10.54 11.37
C LEU A 97 -2.00 10.05 10.06
N SER A 98 -2.02 10.87 9.01
CA SER A 98 -1.46 10.50 7.71
C SER A 98 0.04 10.21 7.76
N ILE A 99 0.77 10.99 8.56
CA ILE A 99 2.21 10.80 8.77
C ILE A 99 2.44 9.52 9.57
N VAL A 100 1.71 9.32 10.67
CA VAL A 100 1.81 8.10 11.49
C VAL A 100 1.56 6.85 10.65
N PHE A 101 0.52 6.83 9.83
CA PHE A 101 0.19 5.69 8.98
C PHE A 101 1.23 5.45 7.89
N HIS A 102 1.83 6.49 7.31
CA HIS A 102 2.96 6.34 6.38
C HIS A 102 4.17 5.70 7.05
N ILE A 103 4.55 6.15 8.25
CA ILE A 103 5.70 5.60 8.98
C ILE A 103 5.44 4.14 9.37
N ILE A 104 4.24 3.79 9.83
CA ILE A 104 3.91 2.39 10.15
C ILE A 104 3.94 1.53 8.88
N GLY A 105 3.41 2.03 7.76
CA GLY A 105 3.45 1.34 6.47
C GLY A 105 4.88 1.09 5.99
N LEU A 106 5.76 2.08 6.11
CA LEU A 106 7.19 1.97 5.80
C LEU A 106 7.85 0.87 6.65
N VAL A 107 7.68 0.93 7.98
CA VAL A 107 8.30 -0.04 8.90
C VAL A 107 7.79 -1.45 8.65
N LYS A 108 6.49 -1.62 8.36
CA LYS A 108 5.90 -2.91 8.05
C LYS A 108 6.36 -3.45 6.69
N ALA A 109 6.45 -2.60 5.68
CA ALA A 109 7.01 -2.97 4.37
C ALA A 109 8.45 -3.47 4.51
N TYR A 110 9.28 -2.78 5.32
CA TYR A 110 10.65 -3.20 5.61
C TYR A 110 10.72 -4.56 6.32
N LYS A 111 9.76 -4.87 7.20
CA LYS A 111 9.64 -6.18 7.85
C LYS A 111 9.11 -7.28 6.93
N GLY A 112 8.52 -6.93 5.77
CA GLY A 112 7.80 -7.87 4.92
C GLY A 112 6.39 -8.16 5.41
N GLU A 113 5.81 -7.27 6.22
CA GLU A 113 4.44 -7.36 6.72
C GLU A 113 3.51 -6.50 5.88
N VAL A 114 2.35 -7.05 5.54
CA VAL A 114 1.28 -6.28 4.89
C VAL A 114 0.59 -5.37 5.91
N TYR A 115 0.43 -4.10 5.53
CA TYR A 115 -0.26 -3.11 6.35
C TYR A 115 -1.39 -2.46 5.58
N LEU A 116 -2.57 -2.44 6.18
CA LEU A 116 -3.68 -1.59 5.76
C LEU A 116 -3.94 -0.58 6.87
N PRO A 117 -3.75 0.73 6.63
CA PRO A 117 -3.99 1.74 7.64
C PRO A 117 -5.46 1.77 8.11
N PRO A 118 -5.74 1.96 9.41
CA PRO A 118 -7.07 1.78 10.01
C PRO A 118 -8.15 2.81 9.62
N LEU A 119 -7.91 3.67 8.64
CA LEU A 119 -8.91 4.57 8.04
C LEU A 119 -9.03 4.40 6.52
N SER A 120 -8.48 3.30 5.99
CA SER A 120 -8.45 3.00 4.57
C SER A 120 -9.67 2.19 4.16
N ILE A 121 -10.44 2.73 3.24
CA ILE A 121 -11.50 2.05 2.50
C ILE A 121 -10.84 1.13 1.47
N ARG A 122 -11.27 -0.14 1.45
CA ARG A 122 -10.75 -1.16 0.52
C ARG A 122 -11.43 -1.05 -0.84
N PHE A 123 -10.84 -0.29 -1.75
CA PHE A 123 -11.28 -0.24 -3.15
C PHE A 123 -10.73 -1.44 -3.94
N PHE A 124 -9.45 -1.75 -3.73
CA PHE A 124 -8.75 -2.87 -4.36
C PHE A 124 -8.53 -3.98 -3.32
N ARG A 125 -8.88 -5.22 -3.69
CA ARG A 125 -8.69 -6.43 -2.87
C ARG A 125 -7.50 -7.26 -3.34
#